data_AF-A0A536ALQ1-F1
#
_entry.id   AF-A0A536ALQ1-F1
#
_cell.length_a   1.000
_cell.length_b   1.000
_cell.length_c   1.000
_cell.angle_alpha   90.00
_cell.angle_beta   90.00
_cell.angle_gamma   90.00
#
_symmetry.space_group_name_H-M   'P 1'
#
loop_
_entity.id
_entity.type
_entity.pdbx_description
1 polymer ?
#
loop_
_entity_poly.entity_id
_entity_poly.type
_entity_poly.pdbx_seq_one_letter_code
_entity_poly.pdbx_strand_id
1 'polypeptide(L)'
;MIRDGAWKLVRTVKGFYYTDSLAPRTGATELYDPEADPREQTDLAPSHADVAAALGSRLDEWLAVHHPSSDGLPPQPSPQHERELRALGYVE
;
A
#
# COMPACT_ATOMS: atom_id res chain seq x y z
N MET A 1 -3.54 -1.22 -1.49
CA MET A 1 -4.73 -0.51 -0.96
C MET A 1 -5.98 -1.15 -1.56
N ILE A 2 -7.10 -1.10 -0.86
CA ILE A 2 -8.41 -1.57 -1.35
C ILE A 2 -9.47 -0.52 -1.04
N ARG A 3 -10.51 -0.44 -1.88
CA ARG A 3 -11.69 0.41 -1.68
C ARG A 3 -12.95 -0.43 -1.78
N ASP A 4 -13.93 -0.16 -0.92
CA ASP A 4 -15.24 -0.80 -0.92
C ASP A 4 -16.29 0.16 -0.34
N GLY A 5 -17.29 0.53 -1.13
CA GLY A 5 -18.25 1.58 -0.75
C GLY A 5 -17.54 2.89 -0.37
N ALA A 6 -17.92 3.44 0.79
CA ALA A 6 -17.33 4.66 1.35
C ALA A 6 -15.92 4.46 1.91
N TRP A 7 -15.44 3.22 2.04
CA TRP A 7 -14.22 2.93 2.79
C TRP A 7 -13.01 2.75 1.88
N LYS A 8 -11.88 3.30 2.31
CA LYS A 8 -10.56 3.05 1.73
C LYS A 8 -9.62 2.53 2.81
N LEU A 9 -9.07 1.34 2.58
CA LEU A 9 -8.01 0.77 3.41
C LEU A 9 -6.65 0.92 2.72
N VAL A 10 -5.70 1.53 3.41
CA VAL A 10 -4.31 1.65 2.99
C VAL A 10 -3.45 0.76 3.87
N ARG A 11 -2.56 -0.02 3.25
CA ARG A 11 -1.54 -0.79 3.96
C ARG A 11 -0.17 -0.28 3.55
N THR A 12 0.64 0.09 4.52
CA THR A 12 2.01 0.54 4.30
C THR A 12 2.87 -0.66 3.88
N VAL A 13 3.26 -0.71 2.60
CA VAL A 13 4.10 -1.79 2.05
C VAL A 13 5.58 -1.63 2.39
N LYS A 14 6.03 -0.39 2.61
CA LYS A 14 7.38 -0.04 3.03
C LYS A 14 7.30 1.30 3.76
N GLY A 15 7.86 1.37 4.97
CA GLY A 15 8.00 2.65 5.67
C GLY A 15 8.81 3.62 4.81
N PHE A 16 8.27 4.81 4.53
CA PHE A 16 9.02 5.86 3.84
C PHE A 16 9.85 6.64 4.87
N TYR A 17 11.15 6.39 4.88
CA TYR A 17 12.11 7.01 5.80
C TYR A 17 12.38 8.48 5.43
N TYR A 18 11.47 9.39 5.78
CA TYR A 18 11.82 10.82 5.85
C TYR A 18 12.25 11.23 7.27
N THR A 19 11.71 10.56 8.30
CA THR A 19 12.16 10.60 9.71
C THR A 19 11.62 9.37 10.44
N ASP A 20 12.48 8.58 11.11
CA ASP A 20 12.14 7.30 11.77
C ASP A 20 10.96 7.37 12.76
N SER A 21 10.66 8.55 13.29
CA SER A 21 9.63 8.75 14.32
C SER A 21 8.23 9.07 13.78
N LEU A 22 8.07 9.35 12.49
CA LEU A 22 6.79 9.76 11.89
C LEU A 22 6.33 8.85 10.74
N ALA A 23 7.14 7.88 10.31
CA ALA A 23 6.76 6.96 9.26
C ALA A 23 5.82 5.87 9.81
N PRO A 24 4.68 5.62 9.16
CA PRO A 24 3.90 4.42 9.44
C PRO A 24 4.78 3.18 9.32
N ARG A 25 4.69 2.28 10.30
CA ARG A 25 5.46 1.03 10.29
C ARG A 25 5.05 0.20 9.07
N THR A 26 6.00 -0.51 8.46
CA THR A 26 5.66 -1.51 7.44
C THR A 26 4.60 -2.48 7.98
N GLY A 27 3.53 -2.71 7.21
CA GLY A 27 2.37 -3.49 7.61
C GLY A 27 1.31 -2.71 8.39
N ALA A 28 1.55 -1.44 8.76
CA ALA A 28 0.52 -0.59 9.35
C ALA A 28 -0.64 -0.41 8.37
N THR A 29 -1.85 -0.41 8.92
CA THR A 29 -3.09 -0.32 8.18
C THR A 29 -3.85 0.90 8.67
N GLU A 30 -4.31 1.72 7.73
CA GLU A 30 -5.08 2.94 7.97
C GLU A 30 -6.39 2.84 7.19
N LEU A 31 -7.46 3.38 7.77
CA LEU A 31 -8.80 3.36 7.18
C LEU A 31 -9.33 4.79 7.06
N TYR A 32 -9.84 5.14 5.88
CA TYR A 32 -10.40 6.46 5.59
C TYR A 32 -11.78 6.34 4.96
N ASP A 33 -12.60 7.36 5.18
CA ASP A 33 -13.78 7.66 4.39
C ASP A 33 -13.43 8.84 3.45
N PRO A 34 -13.15 8.59 2.16
CA PRO A 34 -12.73 9.65 1.25
C PRO A 34 -13.86 10.61 0.84
N GLU A 35 -15.12 10.28 1.12
CA GLU A 35 -16.24 11.20 0.89
C GLU A 35 -16.31 12.24 2.02
N ALA A 36 -16.17 11.79 3.26
CA ALA A 36 -16.16 12.66 4.44
C ALA A 36 -14.80 13.34 4.69
N ASP A 37 -13.70 12.68 4.33
CA ASP A 37 -12.33 13.14 4.47
C ASP A 37 -11.53 12.94 3.17
N PRO A 38 -11.75 13.81 2.16
CA PRO A 38 -11.06 13.70 0.86
C PRO A 38 -9.54 13.83 0.93
N ARG A 39 -9.01 14.32 2.06
CA ARG A 39 -7.58 14.52 2.30
C ARG A 39 -6.95 13.43 3.14
N GLU A 40 -7.72 12.43 3.57
CA GLU A 40 -7.22 11.25 4.31
C GLU A 40 -6.40 11.67 5.53
N GLN A 41 -6.89 12.66 6.28
CA GLN A 41 -6.23 13.23 7.44
C GLN A 41 -6.54 12.48 8.74
N THR A 42 -7.66 11.76 8.78
CA THR A 42 -8.16 11.09 9.98
C THR A 42 -8.19 9.58 9.79
N ASP A 43 -7.27 8.87 10.44
CA ASP A 43 -7.33 7.40 10.48
C ASP A 43 -8.51 6.92 11.36
N LEU A 44 -9.44 6.22 10.72
CA LEU A 44 -10.64 5.65 11.31
C LEU A 44 -10.47 4.16 11.69
N ALA A 45 -9.30 3.56 11.45
CA ALA A 45 -9.07 2.16 11.77
C ALA A 45 -9.27 1.84 13.27
N PRO A 46 -8.88 2.71 14.23
CA PRO A 46 -9.12 2.45 15.65
C PRO A 46 -10.60 2.44 16.04
N SER A 47 -11.45 3.20 15.34
CA SER A 47 -12.89 3.30 15.64
C SER A 47 -13.74 2.33 14.82
N HIS A 48 -13.22 1.80 13.71
CA HIS A 48 -13.91 0.87 12.80
C HIS A 48 -13.02 -0.36 12.52
N ALA A 49 -12.55 -1.00 13.59
CA ALA A 49 -11.59 -2.12 13.51
C ALA A 49 -12.14 -3.33 12.77
N ASP A 50 -13.45 -3.55 12.81
CA ASP A 50 -14.17 -4.59 12.08
C ASP A 50 -14.11 -4.36 10.56
N VAL A 51 -14.37 -3.13 10.12
CA VAL A 51 -14.27 -2.74 8.70
C VAL A 51 -12.82 -2.86 8.23
N ALA A 52 -11.87 -2.39 9.04
CA ALA A 52 -10.45 -2.50 8.73
C ALA A 52 -10.00 -3.97 8.58
N ALA A 53 -10.45 -4.86 9.48
CA ALA A 53 -10.16 -6.29 9.39
C ALA A 53 -10.77 -6.93 8.14
N ALA A 54 -12.04 -6.65 7.84
CA ALA A 54 -12.74 -7.22 6.68
C ALA A 54 -12.09 -6.81 5.34
N LEU A 55 -11.75 -5.52 5.20
CA LEU A 55 -11.03 -5.04 4.02
C LEU A 55 -9.59 -5.55 3.98
N GLY A 56 -8.96 -5.72 5.15
CA GLY A 56 -7.63 -6.31 5.27
C GLY A 56 -7.59 -7.73 4.72
N SER A 57 -8.54 -8.59 5.11
CA SER A 57 -8.65 -9.95 4.59
C SER A 57 -8.91 -10.00 3.10
N ARG A 58 -9.78 -9.13 2.57
CA ARG A 58 -10.01 -9.06 1.11
C ARG A 58 -8.77 -8.61 0.34
N LEU A 59 -8.00 -7.68 0.90
CA LEU A 59 -6.73 -7.26 0.32
C LEU A 59 -5.72 -8.42 0.33
N ASP A 60 -5.66 -9.21 1.40
CA ASP A 60 -4.80 -10.39 1.50
C ASP A 60 -5.17 -11.46 0.46
N GLU A 61 -6.46 -11.76 0.32
CA GLU A 61 -6.97 -12.69 -0.70
C GLU A 61 -6.59 -12.23 -2.11
N TRP A 62 -6.78 -10.95 -2.42
CA TRP A 62 -6.42 -10.40 -3.73
C TRP A 62 -4.91 -10.48 -3.98
N LEU A 63 -4.08 -10.13 -2.98
CA LEU A 63 -2.63 -10.21 -3.08
C LEU A 63 -2.14 -11.64 -3.28
N ALA A 64 -2.73 -12.62 -2.59
CA ALA A 64 -2.37 -14.03 -2.75
C ALA A 64 -2.59 -14.54 -4.19
N VAL A 65 -3.59 -14.01 -4.90
CA VAL A 65 -3.89 -14.39 -6.28
C VAL A 65 -3.01 -13.64 -7.29
N HIS A 66 -2.79 -12.34 -7.09
CA HIS A 66 -2.21 -11.46 -8.11
C HIS A 66 -0.74 -11.10 -7.89
N HIS A 67 -0.23 -11.27 -6.66
CA HIS A 67 1.14 -10.95 -6.27
C HIS A 67 1.70 -12.07 -5.39
N PRO A 68 1.96 -13.27 -5.94
CA PRO A 68 2.42 -14.42 -5.15
C PRO A 68 3.81 -14.22 -4.52
N SER A 69 4.54 -13.17 -4.89
CA SER A 69 5.80 -12.80 -4.24
C SER A 69 5.54 -12.06 -2.93
N SER A 70 5.62 -12.82 -1.83
CA SER A 70 5.35 -12.39 -0.45
C SER A 70 6.26 -11.29 0.10
N ASP A 71 7.40 -11.01 -0.56
CA ASP A 71 8.46 -10.18 0.03
C ASP A 71 8.26 -8.66 -0.17
N GLY A 72 7.20 -8.23 -0.87
CA GLY A 72 6.92 -6.82 -1.13
C GLY A 72 8.03 -6.09 -1.92
N LEU A 73 9.04 -6.82 -2.37
CA LEU A 73 10.07 -6.32 -3.27
C LEU A 73 9.45 -6.21 -4.67
N PRO A 74 9.55 -5.05 -5.33
CA PRO A 74 9.19 -4.98 -6.73
C PRO A 74 10.01 -6.03 -7.49
N PRO A 75 9.41 -6.74 -8.46
CA PRO A 75 10.15 -7.67 -9.28
C PRO A 75 11.35 -6.93 -9.87
N GLN A 76 12.54 -7.52 -9.75
CA GLN A 76 13.74 -6.97 -10.39
C GLN A 76 13.43 -6.80 -11.89
N PRO A 77 13.69 -5.62 -12.47
CA PRO A 77 13.44 -5.40 -13.88
C PRO A 77 14.20 -6.45 -14.70
N SER A 78 13.56 -6.95 -15.75
CA SER A 78 14.26 -7.85 -16.67
C SER A 78 15.47 -7.11 -17.29
N PRO A 79 16.52 -7.82 -17.73
CA PRO A 79 17.66 -7.18 -18.38
C PRO A 79 17.29 -6.31 -19.59
N GLN A 80 16.17 -6.61 -20.25
CA GLN A 80 15.64 -5.78 -21.32
C GLN A 80 15.03 -4.48 -20.79
N HIS A 81 14.22 -4.58 -19.74
CA HIS A 81 13.60 -3.43 -19.10
C HIS A 81 14.64 -2.49 -18.46
N GLU A 82 15.72 -3.04 -17.89
CA GLU A 82 16.86 -2.23 -17.41
C GLU A 82 17.54 -1.45 -18.54
N ARG A 83 17.72 -2.07 -19.72
CA ARG A 83 18.28 -1.38 -20.89
C ARG A 83 17.37 -0.26 -21.38
N GLU A 84 16.05 -0.49 -21.39
CA GLU A 84 15.06 0.53 -21.74
C GLU A 84 15.10 1.69 -20.74
N LEU A 85 15.13 1.41 -19.44
CA LEU A 85 15.23 2.43 -18.40
C LEU A 85 16.54 3.22 -18.49
N ARG A 86 17.67 2.56 -18.80
CA ARG A 86 18.96 3.21 -19.04
C ARG A 86 18.95 4.09 -20.29
N ALA A 87 18.32 3.62 -21.38
CA ALA A 87 18.17 4.41 -22.61
C ALA A 87 17.31 5.68 -22.39
N LEU A 88 16.35 5.60 -21.46
CA LEU A 88 15.52 6.73 -21.03
C LEU A 88 16.19 7.62 -19.96
N GLY A 89 17.38 7.25 -19.47
CA GLY A 89 18.13 8.02 -18.47
C GLY A 89 17.63 7.87 -17.03
N TYR A 90 16.82 6.86 -16.73
CA TYR A 90 16.34 6.59 -15.37
C TYR A 90 17.35 5.80 -14.51
N VAL A 91 18.37 5.20 -15.12
CA VAL A 91 19.39 4.38 -14.43
C VAL A 91 20.76 4.59 -15.07
N GLU A 92 21.80 4.84 -14.26
CA GLU A 92 23.21 5.03 -14.68
C GLU A 92 24.01 3.74 -14.82
#